data_AF-A0A351L281-F1
#
_entry.id   AF-A0A351L281-F1
#
_cell.length_a   1.000
_cell.length_b   1.000
_cell.length_c   1.000
_cell.angle_alpha   90.00
_cell.angle_beta   90.00
_cell.angle_gamma   90.00
#
_symmetry.space_group_name_H-M   'P 1'
#
loop_
_entity.id
_entity.type
_entity.pdbx_description
1 polymer ?
#
loop_
_entity_poly.entity_id
_entity_poly.type
_entity_poly.pdbx_seq_one_letter_code
_entity_poly.pdbx_strand_id
1 'polypeptide(L)' 'MPNIKTINIRIPEDELAILDRYCEQTNRTKTEILRSYIRSLKGRIKPTSKD' A
#
# COMPACT_ATOMS: atom_id res chain seq x y z
N MET A 1 -12.37 12.98 13.75
CA MET A 1 -12.35 11.80 12.85
C MET A 1 -11.16 11.92 11.92
N PRO A 2 -10.36 10.87 11.69
CA PRO A 2 -9.26 10.94 10.74
C PRO A 2 -9.78 11.22 9.32
N ASN A 3 -9.08 12.05 8.55
CA ASN A 3 -9.39 12.30 7.14
C ASN A 3 -8.95 11.08 6.32
N ILE A 4 -9.88 10.17 6.03
CA ILE A 4 -9.63 8.94 5.28
C ILE A 4 -9.91 9.20 3.80
N LYS A 5 -8.94 8.87 2.94
CA LYS A 5 -9.08 8.89 1.47
C LYS A 5 -8.96 7.47 0.91
N THR A 6 -9.73 7.17 -0.12
CA THR A 6 -9.67 5.91 -0.87
C THR A 6 -8.75 6.04 -2.06
N ILE A 7 -7.97 5.00 -2.33
CA ILE A 7 -7.19 4.85 -3.56
C ILE A 7 -7.84 3.74 -4.40
N ASN A 8 -7.97 3.96 -5.71
CA ASN A 8 -8.41 2.95 -6.66
C ASN A 8 -7.27 2.75 -7.66
N ILE A 9 -6.83 1.51 -7.84
CA ILE A 9 -5.65 1.16 -8.63
C ILE A 9 -6.09 0.11 -9.66
N ARG A 10 -5.74 0.34 -10.93
CA ARG A 10 -5.87 -0.66 -11.99
C ARG A 10 -4.54 -1.37 -12.14
N ILE A 11 -4.53 -2.69 -12.01
CA ILE A 11 -3.37 -3.54 -12.22
C ILE A 11 -3.77 -4.75 -13.08
N PRO A 12 -2.82 -5.35 -13.81
CA PRO A 12 -3.00 -6.66 -14.44
C PRO A 12 -3.46 -7.74 -13.47
N GLU A 13 -4.15 -8.75 -13.99
CA GLU A 13 -4.71 -9.85 -13.20
C GLU A 13 -3.61 -10.71 -12.55
N ASP A 14 -2.50 -10.92 -13.26
CA ASP A 14 -1.34 -11.66 -12.76
C ASP A 14 -0.67 -10.94 -11.59
N GLU A 15 -0.58 -9.61 -11.62
CA GLU A 15 -0.09 -8.80 -10.49
C GLU A 15 -1.04 -8.88 -9.29
N LEU A 16 -2.35 -8.86 -9.52
CA LEU A 16 -3.35 -9.03 -8.47
C LEU A 16 -3.23 -10.41 -7.82
N ALA A 17 -3.04 -11.47 -8.61
CA ALA A 17 -2.86 -12.83 -8.12
C ALA A 17 -1.61 -12.99 -7.24
N ILE A 18 -0.52 -12.27 -7.55
CA ILE A 18 0.67 -12.22 -6.70
C ILE A 18 0.35 -11.57 -5.35
N LEU A 19 -0.39 -10.45 -5.36
CA LEU A 19 -0.80 -9.77 -4.13
C LEU A 19 -1.72 -10.65 -3.27
N ASP A 20 -2.65 -11.38 -3.89
CA ASP A 20 -3.56 -12.31 -3.21
C ASP A 20 -2.82 -13.44 -2.51
N ARG A 21 -1.86 -14.09 -3.19
CA ARG A 21 -1.04 -15.12 -2.57
C ARG A 21 -0.24 -14.59 -1.37
N TYR A 22 0.29 -13.37 -1.48
CA TYR A 22 1.02 -12.77 -0.37
C TYR A 22 0.11 -12.40 0.82
N CYS A 23 -1.13 -11.97 0.55
CA CYS A 23 -2.16 -11.79 1.57
C CYS A 23 -2.42 -13.08 2.35
N GLU A 24 -2.59 -14.20 1.65
CA GLU A 24 -2.83 -15.52 2.25
C GLU A 24 -1.65 -15.98 3.10
N GLN A 25 -0.42 -15.90 2.58
CA GLN A 25 0.79 -16.31 3.29
C GLN A 25 1.04 -15.53 4.57
N THR A 26 0.69 -14.24 4.58
CA THR A 26 0.96 -13.35 5.72
C THR A 26 -0.23 -13.15 6.65
N ASN A 27 -1.39 -13.73 6.31
CA ASN A 27 -2.68 -13.49 6.97
C ASN A 27 -2.99 -11.98 7.11
N ARG A 28 -2.78 -11.22 6.04
CA ARG A 28 -2.99 -9.77 5.99
C ARG A 28 -3.85 -9.38 4.81
N THR A 29 -4.67 -8.35 5.00
CA THR A 29 -5.46 -7.77 3.91
C THR A 29 -4.59 -6.95 2.95
N LYS A 30 -5.06 -6.79 1.70
CA LYS A 30 -4.43 -5.92 0.69
C LYS A 30 -4.18 -4.51 1.25
N THR A 31 -5.16 -3.98 1.99
CA THR A 31 -5.09 -2.66 2.64
C THR A 31 -3.94 -2.58 3.65
N GLU A 32 -3.73 -3.60 4.47
CA GLU A 32 -2.65 -3.62 5.45
C GLU A 32 -1.28 -3.69 4.78
N ILE A 33 -1.15 -4.55 3.76
CA ILE A 33 0.09 -4.68 2.97
C ILE A 33 0.42 -3.36 2.28
N LEU A 34 -0.53 -2.77 1.56
CA LEU A 34 -0.33 -1.49 0.86
C LEU A 34 -0.05 -0.35 1.85
N ARG A 35 -0.76 -0.28 2.99
CA ARG A 35 -0.47 0.72 4.03
C ARG A 35 0.92 0.55 4.63
N SER A 36 1.34 -0.69 4.88
CA SER A 36 2.68 -0.99 5.40
C SER A 36 3.75 -0.56 4.39
N TYR A 37 3.56 -0.89 3.11
CA TYR A 37 4.44 -0.47 2.04
C TYR A 37 4.52 1.06 1.94
N ILE A 38 3.39 1.77 1.86
CA ILE A 38 3.33 3.23 1.80
C ILE A 38 4.05 3.87 3.00
N ARG A 39 3.87 3.33 4.21
CA ARG A 39 4.57 3.82 5.41
C ARG A 39 6.08 3.64 5.31
N SER A 40 6.55 2.54 4.74
CA SER A 40 7.97 2.29 4.52
C SER A 40 8.61 3.31 3.56
N LEU A 41 7.81 3.91 2.65
CA LEU A 41 8.30 4.93 1.73
C LEU A 41 8.69 6.23 2.44
N LYS A 42 8.20 6.49 3.67
CA LYS A 42 8.54 7.71 4.42
C LYS A 42 10.05 7.89 4.61
N GLY A 43 10.80 6.80 4.79
CA GLY A 43 12.26 6.85 4.90
C GLY A 43 12.99 7.07 3.58
N ARG A 44 12.28 6.97 2.44
CA ARG A 44 12.84 7.07 1.08
C ARG A 44 12.48 8.38 0.38
N ILE A 45 11.48 9.08 0.88
CA ILE A 45 11.08 10.39 0.39
C ILE A 45 11.93 11.42 1.13
N LYS A 46 12.73 12.23 0.41
CA LYS A 46 13.35 13.40 1.01
C LYS A 46 12.23 14.27 1.59
N PRO A 47 12.32 14.78 2.82
CA PRO A 47 11.36 15.76 3.29
C PRO A 47 11.36 16.88 2.27
N THR A 48 10.24 17.03 1.56
CA THR A 48 10.05 18.21 0.73
C THR A 48 9.94 19.35 1.72
N SER A 49 11.03 20.09 1.90
CA SER A 49 10.96 21.45 2.42
C SER A 49 9.94 22.18 1.55
N LYS A 50 8.75 22.36 2.10
CA LYS A 50 7.74 23.27 1.62
C LYS A 50 7.05 23.84 2.84
N ASP A 51 7.21 25.16 2.91
CA ASP A 51 6.71 26.19 3.82
C ASP A 51 5.40 25.88 4.56
#